data_AF-A0A961Q5L7-F1
#
_entry.id   AF-A0A961Q5L7-F1
#
_cell.length_a   1.000
_cell.length_b   1.000
_cell.length_c   1.000
_cell.angle_alpha   90.00
_cell.angle_beta   90.00
_cell.angle_gamma   90.00
#
_symmetry.space_group_name_H-M   'P 1'
#
loop_
_entity.id
_entity.type
_entity.pdbx_description
1 polymer ?
#
loop_
_entity_poly.entity_id
_entity_poly.type
_entity_poly.pdbx_seq_one_letter_code
_entity_poly.pdbx_strand_id
1 'polypeptide(L)'
;MVQIINTVDDKQPVDRHDVEAVNKAENRSLYASRVKIQPKDVSGTFRRLKWALLTVLLGIYYISPWLRWDRGPGAPDQAILIDLANRRFYFFFIEIWP
;
A
#
# COMPACT_ATOMS: atom_id res chain seq x y z
N MET A 1 -29.96 66.68 3.11
CA MET A 1 -30.53 65.33 3.32
C MET A 1 -29.49 64.25 2.94
N VAL A 2 -28.28 64.25 3.52
CA VAL A 2 -27.25 63.21 3.28
C VAL A 2 -26.33 63.07 4.52
N GLN A 3 -26.89 63.19 5.72
CA GLN A 3 -26.14 63.11 7.00
C GLN A 3 -26.67 62.01 7.93
N ILE A 4 -27.73 61.29 7.54
CA ILE A 4 -28.41 60.32 8.44
C ILE A 4 -27.86 58.89 8.28
N ILE A 5 -27.13 58.58 7.19
CA ILE A 5 -26.71 57.18 6.89
C ILE A 5 -25.38 56.78 7.56
N ASN A 6 -24.55 57.73 8.03
CA ASN A 6 -23.26 57.44 8.67
C ASN A 6 -23.36 57.31 10.21
N THR A 7 -24.58 57.20 10.75
CA THR A 7 -24.84 57.22 12.21
C THR A 7 -25.39 55.88 12.72
N VAL A 8 -25.18 54.77 12.00
CA VAL A 8 -25.49 53.44 12.52
C VAL A 8 -24.19 52.70 12.84
N ASP A 9 -23.86 52.79 14.12
CA ASP A 9 -23.27 51.72 14.94
C ASP A 9 -21.81 51.31 14.68
N ASP A 10 -20.89 52.22 14.99
CA ASP A 10 -19.44 51.93 15.09
C ASP A 10 -18.99 51.60 16.54
N LYS A 11 -19.92 51.37 17.48
CA LYS A 11 -19.56 51.29 18.91
C LYS A 11 -20.43 50.37 19.75
N GLN A 12 -20.74 49.16 19.28
CA GLN A 12 -20.88 48.09 20.27
C GLN A 12 -19.46 47.78 20.77
N PRO A 13 -19.11 48.12 22.03
CA PRO A 13 -17.81 47.74 22.56
C PRO A 13 -17.74 46.22 22.49
N VAL A 14 -16.80 45.70 21.69
CA VAL A 14 -16.56 44.26 21.61
C VAL A 14 -16.27 43.81 23.04
N ASP A 15 -17.21 43.09 23.65
CA ASP A 15 -17.11 42.65 25.03
C ASP A 15 -16.02 41.57 25.08
N ARG A 16 -14.81 42.01 25.41
CA ARG A 16 -13.64 41.15 25.53
C ARG A 16 -13.76 40.45 26.86
N HIS A 17 -14.48 39.35 26.86
CA HIS A 17 -14.46 38.45 27.98
C HIS A 17 -13.06 37.85 28.11
N ASP A 18 -12.41 38.09 29.24
CA ASP A 18 -11.17 37.43 29.63
C ASP A 18 -11.46 35.95 29.84
N VAL A 19 -11.48 35.19 28.75
CA VAL A 19 -11.70 33.75 28.77
C VAL A 19 -10.41 33.06 29.18
N GLU A 20 -10.41 32.45 30.35
CA GLU A 20 -9.31 31.62 30.78
C GLU A 20 -9.22 30.38 29.89
N ALA A 21 -8.06 30.17 29.25
CA ALA A 21 -7.84 29.01 28.40
C ALA A 21 -7.81 27.73 29.25
N VAL A 22 -8.95 27.03 29.32
CA VAL A 22 -9.09 25.76 30.06
C VAL A 22 -8.08 24.68 29.64
N ASN A 23 -7.46 24.82 28.46
CA ASN A 23 -6.51 23.88 27.88
C ASN A 23 -5.07 24.42 27.80
N LYS A 24 -4.70 25.34 28.70
CA LYS A 24 -3.33 25.85 28.83
C LYS A 24 -2.35 24.71 29.13
N ALA A 25 -1.15 24.76 28.55
CA ALA A 25 -0.13 23.72 28.74
C ALA A 25 0.23 23.51 30.23
N GLU A 26 0.18 24.59 31.02
CA GLU A 26 0.39 24.60 32.47
C GLU A 26 -0.66 23.76 33.24
N ASN A 27 -1.89 23.64 32.71
CA ASN A 27 -2.99 22.90 33.33
C ASN A 27 -3.03 21.41 32.93
N ARG A 28 -2.06 20.94 32.13
CA ARG A 28 -1.97 19.55 31.65
C ARG A 28 -1.07 18.67 32.55
N SER A 29 -1.01 18.96 33.84
CA SER A 29 -0.20 18.17 34.80
C SER A 29 -0.60 16.69 34.87
N LEU A 30 -1.86 16.38 34.54
CA LEU A 30 -2.41 15.02 34.54
C LEU A 30 -2.20 14.25 33.22
N TYR A 31 -1.67 14.89 32.17
CA TYR A 31 -1.48 14.25 30.85
C TYR A 31 0.00 13.99 30.57
N ALA A 32 0.35 12.72 30.37
CA ALA A 32 1.68 12.34 29.90
C ALA A 32 1.91 12.82 28.45
N SER A 33 3.13 13.24 28.16
CA SER A 33 3.54 13.57 26.78
C SER A 33 3.47 12.33 25.89
N ARG A 34 3.05 12.50 24.63
CA ARG A 34 2.98 11.40 23.66
C ARG A 34 4.37 10.80 23.48
N VAL A 35 4.51 9.51 23.76
CA VAL A 35 5.70 8.75 23.40
C VAL A 35 5.75 8.61 21.88
N LYS A 36 6.87 9.02 21.28
CA LYS A 36 7.08 8.90 19.84
C LYS A 36 7.24 7.42 19.48
N ILE A 37 6.24 6.85 18.80
CA ILE A 37 6.32 5.48 18.27
C ILE A 37 7.12 5.55 16.97
N GLN A 38 8.28 4.89 16.97
CA GLN A 38 9.12 4.77 15.78
C GLN A 38 8.99 3.36 15.19
N PRO A 39 9.06 3.19 13.86
CA PRO A 39 9.07 1.87 13.25
C PRO A 39 10.25 1.05 13.79
N LYS A 40 9.98 -0.18 14.19
CA LYS A 40 11.03 -1.13 14.56
C LYS A 40 11.70 -1.65 13.28
N ASP A 41 13.02 -1.61 13.22
CA ASP A 41 13.75 -2.25 12.12
C ASP A 41 13.52 -3.77 12.17
N VAL A 42 13.19 -4.34 11.01
CA VAL A 42 12.86 -5.76 10.88
C VAL A 42 14.01 -6.44 10.16
N SER A 43 14.90 -7.05 10.92
CA SER A 43 16.02 -7.84 10.42
C SER A 43 15.85 -9.31 10.84
N GLY A 44 16.48 -10.24 10.11
CA GLY A 44 16.50 -11.66 10.47
C GLY A 44 16.23 -12.65 9.34
N THR A 45 16.31 -13.94 9.69
CA THR A 45 16.24 -15.08 8.76
C THR A 45 14.91 -15.12 8.00
N PHE A 46 13.78 -14.93 8.68
CA PHE A 46 12.45 -14.99 8.04
C PHE A 46 12.24 -13.92 6.98
N ARG A 47 12.80 -12.71 7.18
CA ARG A 47 12.71 -11.65 6.17
C ARG A 47 13.51 -12.02 4.92
N ARG A 48 14.74 -12.51 5.10
CA ARG A 48 15.58 -13.00 3.99
C ARG A 48 14.90 -14.15 3.24
N LEU A 49 14.33 -15.11 3.98
CA LEU A 49 13.58 -16.23 3.40
C LEU A 49 12.37 -15.75 2.59
N LYS A 50 11.58 -14.81 3.12
CA LYS A 50 10.44 -14.21 2.40
C LYS A 50 10.90 -13.62 1.07
N TRP A 51 11.96 -12.80 1.09
CA TRP A 51 12.43 -12.14 -0.13
C TRP A 51 13.08 -13.13 -1.11
N ALA A 52 13.79 -14.13 -0.62
CA ALA A 52 14.32 -15.21 -1.45
C ALA A 52 13.18 -15.98 -2.14
N LEU A 53 12.17 -16.42 -1.38
CA LEU A 53 11.02 -17.14 -1.91
C LEU A 53 10.23 -16.26 -2.89
N LEU A 54 10.00 -14.99 -2.56
CA LEU A 54 9.36 -14.04 -3.46
C LEU A 54 10.12 -13.95 -4.79
N THR A 55 11.44 -13.77 -4.73
CA THR A 55 12.29 -13.67 -5.94
C THR A 55 12.22 -14.95 -6.77
N VAL A 56 12.29 -16.13 -6.12
CA VAL A 56 12.21 -17.42 -6.80
C VAL A 56 10.85 -17.61 -7.48
N LEU A 57 9.75 -17.41 -6.76
CA LEU A 57 8.39 -17.58 -7.30
C LEU A 57 8.12 -16.58 -8.43
N LEU A 58 8.57 -15.34 -8.26
CA LEU A 58 8.43 -14.29 -9.27
C LEU A 58 9.27 -14.61 -10.51
N GLY A 59 10.47 -15.15 -10.32
CA GLY A 59 11.31 -15.66 -11.40
C GLY A 59 10.63 -16.79 -12.16
N ILE A 60 10.04 -17.77 -11.49
CA ILE A 60 9.28 -18.85 -12.15
C ILE A 60 8.11 -18.26 -12.96
N TYR A 61 7.34 -17.35 -12.36
CA TYR A 61 6.20 -16.71 -13.03
C TYR A 61 6.63 -15.94 -14.29
N TYR A 62 7.69 -15.14 -14.22
CA TYR A 62 8.17 -14.31 -15.33
C TYR A 62 9.22 -14.98 -16.23
N ILE A 63 9.61 -16.22 -16.01
CA ILE A 63 10.55 -16.90 -16.93
C ILE A 63 9.85 -18.05 -17.63
N SER A 64 8.91 -18.72 -16.95
CA SER A 64 8.22 -19.89 -17.49
C SER A 64 7.60 -19.73 -18.88
N PRO A 65 6.93 -18.61 -19.28
CA PRO A 65 6.31 -18.55 -20.60
C PRO A 65 7.33 -18.34 -21.74
N TRP A 66 8.56 -17.94 -21.42
CA TRP A 66 9.65 -17.80 -22.40
C TRP A 66 10.54 -19.03 -22.49
N LEU A 67 10.37 -19.99 -21.57
CA LEU A 67 11.16 -21.20 -21.57
C LEU A 67 10.72 -22.11 -22.71
N ARG A 68 11.57 -22.23 -23.73
CA ARG A 68 11.36 -23.14 -24.85
C ARG A 68 11.81 -24.56 -24.46
N TRP A 69 11.03 -25.54 -24.87
CA TRP A 69 11.18 -26.95 -24.57
C TRP A 69 10.74 -27.77 -25.78
N ASP A 70 11.71 -28.35 -26.47
CA ASP A 70 11.46 -29.18 -27.65
C ASP A 70 10.89 -30.54 -27.24
N ARG A 71 9.83 -30.98 -27.93
CA ARG A 71 9.19 -32.29 -27.75
C ARG A 71 9.07 -33.07 -29.06
N GLY A 72 9.69 -32.58 -30.13
CA GLY A 72 9.65 -33.18 -31.45
C GLY A 72 8.77 -32.43 -32.45
N PRO A 73 8.79 -32.86 -33.72
CA PRO A 73 8.18 -32.12 -34.82
C PRO A 73 6.67 -31.97 -34.68
N GLY A 74 6.16 -30.76 -34.88
CA GLY A 74 4.71 -30.47 -34.87
C GLY A 74 4.10 -30.30 -33.49
N ALA A 75 4.87 -30.48 -32.41
CA ALA A 75 4.44 -30.17 -31.05
C ALA A 75 4.79 -28.71 -30.70
N PRO A 76 3.97 -28.01 -29.87
CA PRO A 76 4.34 -26.70 -29.34
C PRO A 76 5.65 -26.78 -28.55
N ASP A 77 6.48 -25.75 -28.61
CA ASP A 77 7.80 -25.76 -27.98
C ASP A 77 7.84 -24.95 -26.68
N GLN A 78 6.71 -24.61 -26.07
CA GLN A 78 6.68 -23.85 -24.81
C GLN A 78 6.65 -24.80 -23.60
N ALA A 79 7.57 -24.66 -22.64
CA ALA A 79 7.73 -25.58 -21.51
C ALA A 79 6.45 -25.83 -20.71
N ILE A 80 5.72 -24.76 -20.37
CA ILE A 80 4.43 -24.84 -19.68
C ILE A 80 3.37 -24.24 -20.59
N LEU A 81 2.43 -25.05 -21.08
CA LEU A 81 1.40 -24.65 -22.03
C LEU A 81 0.08 -25.36 -21.76
N ILE A 82 -1.01 -24.60 -21.82
CA ILE A 82 -2.38 -25.15 -21.84
C ILE A 82 -2.88 -25.07 -23.28
N ASP A 83 -2.95 -26.22 -23.96
CA ASP A 83 -3.51 -26.33 -25.30
C ASP A 83 -5.01 -26.64 -25.22
N LEU A 84 -5.82 -25.61 -25.44
CA LEU A 84 -7.27 -25.71 -25.40
C LEU A 84 -7.84 -26.40 -26.64
N ALA A 85 -7.18 -26.31 -27.80
CA ALA A 85 -7.66 -26.90 -29.05
C ALA A 85 -7.58 -28.42 -28.98
N ASN A 86 -6.46 -28.93 -28.47
CA ASN A 86 -6.23 -30.36 -28.33
C ASN A 86 -6.61 -30.92 -26.94
N ARG A 87 -7.08 -30.07 -26.02
CA ARG A 87 -7.40 -30.41 -24.60
C ARG A 87 -6.21 -31.05 -23.89
N ARG A 88 -5.01 -30.53 -24.11
CA ARG A 88 -3.75 -31.07 -23.59
C ARG A 88 -3.10 -30.07 -22.66
N PHE A 89 -2.53 -30.57 -21.56
CA PHE A 89 -1.73 -29.75 -20.65
C PHE A 89 -0.27 -30.21 -20.70
N TYR A 90 0.62 -29.28 -21.02
CA TYR A 90 2.05 -29.49 -21.11
C TYR A 90 2.76 -28.90 -19.90
N PHE A 91 3.53 -29.73 -19.21
CA PHE A 91 4.45 -29.32 -18.15
C PHE A 91 5.79 -30.02 -18.37
N PHE A 92 6.66 -29.35 -19.12
CA PHE A 92 7.94 -29.88 -19.60
C PHE A 92 7.74 -31.17 -20.43
N PHE A 93 8.25 -32.30 -19.96
CA PHE A 93 8.09 -33.64 -20.56
C PHE A 93 6.84 -34.37 -20.07
N ILE A 94 6.12 -33.79 -19.11
CA ILE A 94 4.85 -34.34 -18.61
C ILE A 94 3.73 -33.78 -19.47
N GLU A 95 2.97 -34.69 -20.07
CA GLU A 95 1.77 -34.37 -20.82
C GLU A 95 0.58 -35.02 -20.13
N ILE A 96 -0.42 -34.19 -19.81
CA ILE A 96 -1.64 -34.64 -19.15
C ILE A 96 -2.79 -34.56 -20.13
N TRP A 97 -3.51 -35.67 -20.19
CA TRP A 97 -4.69 -35.90 -21.01
C TRP A 97 -5.90 -36.02 -20.08
N PRO A 98 -7.08 -35.49 -20.46
CA PRO A 98 -8.32 -35.81 -19.77
C PRO A 98 -8.71 -37.28 -19.95
#